data_AF-A0A832I3M7-F1
#
_entry.id   AF-A0A832I3M7-F1
#
_cell.length_a   1.000
_cell.length_b   1.000
_cell.length_c   1.000
_cell.angle_alpha   90.00
_cell.angle_beta   90.00
_cell.angle_gamma   90.00
#
_symmetry.space_group_name_H-M   'P 1'
#
loop_
_entity.id
_entity.type
_entity.pdbx_description
1 polymer ?
#
loop_
_entity_poly.entity_id
_entity_poly.type
_entity_poly.pdbx_seq_one_letter_code
_entity_poly.pdbx_strand_id
1 'polypeptide(L)'
;MRGLARAPPPTPASRQLRLRQPGLHFCQATAIGAGARPAGRAGFRPRRGTWYIRASAAPPRRGLALDRERTPMAATRDTATSIGLLLLRLGAGGLLIYGHGLPKLFAWETRMHTFADPIGIGPAAGFWLVVFTETVCAGLVVLGWFTRVACVPPIVFFVIAAFVHHAGRPFRDQELALVFLFPYLCLLFTGAGRFALDAKWGPKLSFSGK
;
A
#
# COMPACT_ATOMS: atom_id res chain seq x y z
N MET A 1 63.48 28.34 20.50
CA MET A 1 62.01 28.21 20.70
C MET A 1 61.58 26.98 19.92
N ARG A 2 61.36 25.82 20.56
CA ARG A 2 60.02 25.27 20.93
C ARG A 2 58.99 25.51 19.80
N GLY A 3 58.35 24.50 19.19
CA GLY A 3 58.20 23.12 19.60
C GLY A 3 57.65 22.21 18.50
N LEU A 4 57.92 20.93 18.73
CA LEU A 4 57.47 19.76 17.99
C LEU A 4 55.95 19.66 17.95
N ALA A 5 55.39 19.54 16.75
CA ALA A 5 53.99 19.16 16.53
C ALA A 5 53.78 17.72 17.02
N ARG A 6 52.87 17.56 17.98
CA ARG A 6 52.51 16.30 18.64
C ARG A 6 51.66 15.41 17.72
N ALA A 7 51.94 14.12 17.77
CA ALA A 7 51.20 13.03 17.13
C ALA A 7 49.73 12.94 17.62
N PRO A 8 48.80 12.39 16.80
CA PRO A 8 47.39 12.24 17.15
C PRO A 8 47.14 11.19 18.24
N PRO A 9 46.07 11.33 19.06
CA PRO A 9 45.75 10.41 20.15
C PRO A 9 45.18 9.06 19.64
N PRO A 10 45.44 7.95 20.36
CA PRO A 10 44.99 6.61 19.96
C PRO A 10 43.51 6.34 20.26
N THR A 11 42.88 5.55 19.39
CA THR A 11 41.53 4.99 19.50
C THR A 11 41.38 4.02 20.68
N PRO A 12 40.26 4.07 21.45
CA PRO A 12 40.03 3.14 22.54
C PRO A 12 39.36 1.85 22.05
N ALA A 13 40.18 0.86 21.66
CA ALA A 13 39.80 -0.54 21.69
C ALA A 13 40.34 -1.16 23.00
N SER A 14 39.53 -2.00 23.64
CA SER A 14 39.85 -2.84 24.81
C SER A 14 40.01 -2.14 26.18
N ARG A 15 38.88 -1.91 26.86
CA ARG A 15 38.85 -1.87 28.33
C ARG A 15 37.81 -2.87 28.84
N GLN A 16 38.27 -4.11 28.95
CA GLN A 16 37.71 -5.12 29.84
C GLN A 16 37.62 -4.54 31.26
N LEU A 17 36.46 -4.60 31.92
CA LEU A 17 36.30 -5.19 33.26
C LEU A 17 34.91 -4.90 33.86
N ARG A 18 34.46 -5.90 34.63
CA ARG A 18 33.32 -5.98 35.56
C ARG A 18 31.98 -6.40 34.94
N LEU A 19 31.67 -7.70 34.93
CA LEU A 19 31.18 -8.51 36.07
C LEU A 19 29.77 -8.10 36.52
N ARG A 20 28.76 -8.82 36.02
CA ARG A 20 27.56 -9.15 36.80
C ARG A 20 26.88 -10.39 36.22
N GLN A 21 27.25 -11.55 36.76
CA GLN A 21 26.47 -12.78 36.71
C GLN A 21 25.38 -12.69 37.79
N PRO A 22 24.10 -12.97 37.50
CA PRO A 22 23.11 -13.25 38.53
C PRO A 22 22.76 -14.75 38.58
N GLY A 23 23.08 -15.36 39.73
CA GLY A 23 22.17 -16.30 40.41
C GLY A 23 22.16 -17.76 39.97
N LEU A 24 23.12 -18.56 40.46
CA LEU A 24 22.92 -19.99 40.73
C LEU A 24 22.34 -20.15 42.14
N HIS A 25 21.08 -20.56 42.23
CA HIS A 25 20.50 -21.09 43.47
C HIS A 25 20.30 -22.61 43.34
N PHE A 26 21.05 -23.31 44.17
CA PHE A 26 20.78 -24.59 44.82
C PHE A 26 19.39 -25.21 44.58
N CYS A 27 19.35 -26.45 44.09
CA CYS A 27 18.40 -27.46 44.60
C CYS A 27 18.97 -28.87 44.38
N GLN A 28 19.48 -29.45 45.46
CA GLN A 28 19.79 -30.87 45.56
C GLN A 28 18.48 -31.66 45.64
N ALA A 29 18.36 -32.76 44.90
CA ALA A 29 17.32 -33.77 45.13
C ALA A 29 17.94 -35.16 45.05
N THR A 30 18.24 -35.68 46.24
CA THR A 30 18.58 -37.06 46.54
C THR A 30 17.31 -37.91 46.50
N ALA A 31 17.31 -39.03 45.78
CA ALA A 31 16.30 -40.08 45.97
C ALA A 31 16.94 -41.46 45.75
N ILE A 32 17.18 -42.13 46.87
CA ILE A 32 17.49 -43.56 47.01
C ILE A 32 16.14 -44.27 47.25
N GLY A 33 15.92 -45.44 46.64
CA GLY A 33 14.94 -46.39 47.19
C GLY A 33 14.19 -47.29 46.20
N ALA A 34 14.74 -48.49 45.99
CA ALA A 34 14.09 -49.81 46.00
C ALA A 34 12.80 -50.08 45.19
N GLY A 35 12.84 -51.13 44.36
CA GLY A 35 11.63 -51.79 43.84
C GLY A 35 11.93 -52.86 42.81
N ALA A 36 12.24 -54.08 43.27
CA ALA A 36 12.54 -55.26 42.47
C ALA A 36 11.30 -55.92 41.82
N ARG A 37 11.58 -56.71 40.76
CA ARG A 37 10.88 -57.93 40.22
C ARG A 37 10.40 -57.80 38.75
N PRO A 38 10.24 -58.92 38.02
CA PRO A 38 11.18 -60.04 37.86
C PRO A 38 11.44 -60.37 36.38
N ALA A 39 12.45 -61.19 36.16
CA ALA A 39 12.81 -61.79 34.87
C ALA A 39 11.67 -62.64 34.28
N GLY A 40 11.47 -62.53 32.96
CA GLY A 40 10.54 -63.37 32.22
C GLY A 40 10.70 -63.24 30.71
N ARG A 41 11.37 -64.26 30.13
CA ARG A 41 11.46 -64.63 28.70
C ARG A 41 12.47 -63.87 27.83
N ALA A 42 13.66 -64.45 27.77
CA ALA A 42 14.58 -64.35 26.65
C ALA A 42 13.89 -64.83 25.36
N GLY A 43 13.51 -63.88 24.51
CA GLY A 43 13.22 -64.12 23.10
C GLY A 43 14.44 -63.71 22.27
N PHE A 44 15.29 -64.66 21.95
CA PHE A 44 16.39 -64.47 20.99
C PHE A 44 15.80 -64.29 19.59
N ARG A 45 15.83 -63.06 19.06
CA ARG A 45 15.72 -62.78 17.62
C ARG A 45 16.92 -61.94 17.18
N PRO A 46 17.85 -62.50 16.40
CA PRO A 46 18.90 -61.70 15.78
C PRO A 46 18.37 -61.19 14.45
N ARG A 47 18.28 -59.86 14.25
CA ARG A 47 18.43 -59.31 12.91
C ARG A 47 18.85 -57.85 12.94
N ARG A 48 19.99 -57.63 12.27
CA ARG A 48 20.60 -56.36 11.92
C ARG A 48 19.57 -55.41 11.31
N GLY A 49 19.69 -54.12 11.63
CA GLY A 49 18.96 -53.08 10.95
C GLY A 49 18.59 -51.94 11.89
N THR A 50 19.44 -50.93 11.88
CA THR A 50 19.17 -49.54 12.21
C THR A 50 17.81 -49.06 11.66
N TRP A 51 17.39 -47.87 12.13
CA TRP A 51 16.26 -47.03 11.67
C TRP A 51 15.03 -46.97 12.59
N TYR A 52 15.23 -46.46 13.82
CA TYR A 52 14.15 -45.74 14.51
C TYR A 52 13.93 -44.40 13.78
N ILE A 53 12.89 -44.31 12.94
CA ILE A 53 12.36 -43.02 12.48
C ILE A 53 11.50 -42.46 13.62
N ARG A 54 12.13 -41.69 14.52
CA ARG A 54 11.42 -40.75 15.39
C ARG A 54 11.21 -39.45 14.62
N ALA A 55 10.23 -39.43 13.72
CA ALA A 55 9.73 -38.18 13.14
C ALA A 55 8.76 -37.52 14.14
N SER A 56 9.29 -37.04 15.26
CA SER A 56 8.60 -36.13 16.19
C SER A 56 9.30 -34.79 16.14
N ALA A 57 9.12 -34.05 15.05
CA ALA A 57 9.49 -32.65 15.00
C ALA A 57 8.54 -31.93 14.03
N ALA A 58 7.41 -31.47 14.56
CA ALA A 58 6.73 -30.35 13.95
C ALA A 58 7.76 -29.22 13.80
N PRO A 59 7.86 -28.56 12.64
CA PRO A 59 8.82 -27.47 12.47
C PRO A 59 8.52 -26.39 13.52
N PRO A 60 9.53 -25.82 14.17
CA PRO A 60 9.31 -24.70 15.07
C PRO A 60 8.63 -23.59 14.25
N ARG A 61 7.54 -23.02 14.78
CA ARG A 61 6.87 -21.84 14.23
C ARG A 61 7.85 -20.65 14.23
N ARG A 62 8.78 -20.65 13.29
CA ARG A 62 9.70 -19.55 12.97
C ARG A 62 9.02 -18.66 11.95
N GLY A 63 8.16 -17.78 12.44
CA GLY A 63 7.49 -16.80 11.60
C GLY A 63 6.96 -15.57 12.33
N LEU A 64 7.21 -15.41 13.64
CA LEU A 64 6.60 -14.33 14.44
C LEU A 64 7.60 -13.26 14.93
N ALA A 65 8.86 -13.29 14.47
CA ALA A 65 9.90 -12.37 14.93
C ALA A 65 10.56 -11.56 13.80
N LEU A 66 10.11 -11.68 12.55
CA LEU A 66 10.68 -10.93 11.42
C LEU A 66 9.84 -9.71 10.98
N ASP A 67 8.72 -9.42 11.64
CA ASP A 67 7.87 -8.27 11.27
C ASP A 67 8.25 -6.95 11.95
N ARG A 68 9.29 -6.94 12.82
CA ARG A 68 9.59 -5.76 13.67
C ARG A 68 10.69 -4.84 13.14
N GLU A 69 11.46 -5.25 12.12
CA GLU A 69 12.42 -4.36 11.46
C GLU A 69 11.94 -3.96 10.06
N ARG A 70 10.79 -3.27 9.99
CA ARG A 70 10.56 -2.37 8.86
C ARG A 70 11.64 -1.29 8.93
N THR A 71 12.68 -1.41 8.11
CA THR A 71 13.71 -0.38 7.98
C THR A 71 13.02 0.99 7.82
N PRO A 72 13.49 2.05 8.51
CA PRO A 72 12.84 3.36 8.48
C PRO A 72 12.65 3.90 7.05
N MET A 73 13.52 3.49 6.11
CA MET A 73 13.37 3.82 4.69
C MET A 73 12.12 3.23 4.02
N ALA A 74 11.66 2.03 4.42
CA ALA A 74 10.44 1.43 3.88
C ALA A 74 9.19 2.21 4.32
N ALA A 75 9.09 2.55 5.61
CA ALA A 75 7.96 3.32 6.14
C ALA A 75 7.90 4.75 5.56
N THR A 76 9.05 5.38 5.31
CA THR A 76 9.12 6.70 4.66
C THR A 76 8.68 6.62 3.20
N ARG A 77 9.04 5.56 2.46
CA ARG A 77 8.58 5.34 1.07
C ARG A 77 7.07 5.20 0.99
N ASP A 78 6.47 4.40 1.86
CA ASP A 78 5.01 4.25 1.93
C ASP A 78 4.31 5.58 2.21
N THR A 79 4.99 6.44 2.98
CA THR A 79 4.52 7.78 3.32
C THR A 79 4.60 8.75 2.17
N ALA A 80 5.72 8.81 1.48
CA ALA A 80 5.87 9.62 0.29
C ALA A 80 4.86 9.21 -0.80
N THR A 81 4.72 7.91 -1.07
CA THR A 81 3.75 7.40 -2.06
C THR A 81 2.33 7.81 -1.71
N SER A 82 1.96 7.69 -0.44
CA SER A 82 0.62 8.06 0.02
C SER A 82 0.34 9.56 -0.09
N ILE A 83 1.32 10.41 0.22
CA ILE A 83 1.22 11.86 0.03
C ILE A 83 1.09 12.17 -1.47
N GLY A 84 1.89 11.52 -2.31
CA GLY A 84 1.81 11.65 -3.77
C GLY A 84 0.43 11.31 -4.32
N LEU A 85 -0.19 10.21 -3.85
CA LEU A 85 -1.55 9.84 -4.23
C LEU A 85 -2.61 10.81 -3.71
N LEU A 86 -2.41 11.42 -2.53
CA LEU A 86 -3.28 12.49 -2.04
C LEU A 86 -3.20 13.72 -2.94
N LEU A 87 -1.98 14.18 -3.24
CA LEU A 87 -1.75 15.31 -4.13
C LEU A 87 -2.29 15.06 -5.53
N LEU A 88 -2.15 13.83 -6.05
CA LEU A 88 -2.69 13.45 -7.34
C LEU A 88 -4.23 13.54 -7.37
N ARG A 89 -4.90 13.12 -6.29
CA ARG A 89 -6.37 13.26 -6.17
C ARG A 89 -6.82 14.71 -6.02
N LEU A 90 -6.17 15.48 -5.14
CA LEU A 90 -6.50 16.89 -4.93
C LEU A 90 -6.21 17.73 -6.18
N GLY A 91 -5.10 17.46 -6.85
CA GLY A 91 -4.72 18.12 -8.10
C GLY A 91 -5.68 17.75 -9.23
N ALA A 92 -5.76 16.47 -9.60
CA ALA A 92 -6.58 16.04 -10.74
C ALA A 92 -8.09 16.28 -10.51
N GLY A 93 -8.58 15.96 -9.32
CA GLY A 93 -9.99 16.16 -8.94
C GLY A 93 -10.33 17.61 -8.68
N GLY A 94 -9.53 18.31 -7.88
CA GLY A 94 -9.78 19.71 -7.52
C GLY A 94 -9.66 20.65 -8.71
N LEU A 95 -8.65 20.48 -9.57
CA LEU A 95 -8.51 21.28 -10.79
C LEU A 95 -9.64 20.98 -11.78
N LEU A 96 -10.12 19.74 -11.86
CA LEU A 96 -11.26 19.40 -12.71
C LEU A 96 -12.55 20.10 -12.25
N ILE A 97 -12.84 20.03 -10.95
CA ILE A 97 -14.01 20.69 -10.37
C ILE A 97 -13.93 22.20 -10.58
N TYR A 98 -12.79 22.81 -10.26
CA TYR A 98 -12.64 24.26 -10.36
C TYR A 98 -12.65 24.78 -11.80
N GLY A 99 -11.89 24.13 -12.69
CA GLY A 99 -11.70 24.60 -14.06
C GLY A 99 -12.82 24.20 -15.03
N HIS A 100 -13.47 23.06 -14.81
CA HIS A 100 -14.45 22.52 -15.74
C HIS A 100 -15.83 22.29 -15.13
N GLY A 101 -15.91 21.82 -13.89
CA GLY A 101 -17.17 21.50 -13.21
C GLY A 101 -17.98 22.73 -12.79
N LEU A 102 -17.40 23.60 -11.96
CA LEU A 102 -18.07 24.80 -11.43
C LEU A 102 -18.55 25.76 -12.53
N PRO A 103 -17.76 26.07 -13.59
CA PRO A 103 -18.23 26.95 -14.66
C PRO A 103 -19.40 26.36 -15.45
N LYS A 104 -19.55 25.03 -15.51
CA LYS A 104 -20.70 24.38 -16.14
C LYS A 104 -21.91 24.36 -15.21
N LEU A 105 -21.72 24.15 -13.90
CA LEU A 105 -22.79 24.25 -12.91
C LEU A 105 -23.41 25.65 -12.85
N PHE A 106 -22.60 26.70 -12.84
CA PHE A 106 -23.12 28.07 -12.78
C PHE A 106 -23.74 28.54 -14.10
N ALA A 107 -23.31 27.98 -15.23
CA ALA A 107 -23.88 28.27 -16.55
C ALA A 107 -24.97 27.26 -16.95
N TRP A 108 -25.67 26.68 -15.97
CA TRP A 108 -26.62 25.59 -16.20
C TRP A 108 -27.73 25.99 -17.18
N GLU A 109 -28.44 27.08 -16.86
CA GLU A 109 -29.59 27.56 -17.62
C GLU A 109 -29.24 27.93 -19.06
N THR A 110 -28.08 28.53 -19.27
CA THR A 110 -27.66 29.02 -20.59
C THR A 110 -27.05 27.95 -21.48
N ARG A 111 -26.43 26.90 -20.91
CA ARG A 111 -25.74 25.85 -21.66
C ARG A 111 -26.49 24.53 -21.82
N MET A 112 -27.52 24.27 -21.01
CA MET A 112 -28.24 23.00 -21.04
C MET A 112 -28.82 22.65 -22.42
N HIS A 113 -29.28 23.65 -23.19
CA HIS A 113 -29.89 23.43 -24.51
C HIS A 113 -28.93 23.57 -25.69
N THR A 114 -27.74 24.14 -25.47
CA THR A 114 -26.77 24.48 -26.53
C THR A 114 -25.48 23.69 -26.42
N PHE A 115 -25.38 22.78 -25.45
CA PHE A 115 -24.20 21.97 -25.23
C PHE A 115 -23.91 21.04 -26.41
N ALA A 116 -22.62 20.78 -26.64
CA ALA A 116 -22.18 19.87 -27.68
C ALA A 116 -22.62 18.43 -27.37
N ASP A 117 -23.22 17.77 -28.35
CA ASP A 117 -23.69 16.39 -28.22
C ASP A 117 -22.95 15.46 -29.21
N PRO A 118 -21.76 14.95 -28.82
CA PRO A 118 -20.99 14.06 -29.68
C PRO A 118 -21.57 12.65 -29.80
N ILE A 119 -22.51 12.26 -28.93
CA ILE A 119 -23.07 10.89 -28.86
C ILE A 119 -24.48 10.83 -29.49
N GLY A 120 -25.17 11.96 -29.59
CA GLY A 120 -26.51 12.05 -30.17
C GLY A 120 -27.64 11.70 -29.20
N ILE A 121 -27.41 11.85 -27.89
CA ILE A 121 -28.40 11.55 -26.82
C ILE A 121 -29.26 12.76 -26.43
N GLY A 122 -29.00 13.92 -27.02
CA GLY A 122 -29.62 15.20 -26.71
C GLY A 122 -28.68 16.12 -25.88
N PRO A 123 -28.65 17.43 -26.17
CA PRO A 123 -27.80 18.40 -25.45
C PRO A 123 -28.00 18.40 -23.94
N ALA A 124 -29.25 18.33 -23.48
CA ALA A 124 -29.59 18.38 -22.06
C ALA A 124 -29.11 17.13 -21.30
N ALA A 125 -29.31 15.93 -21.88
CA ALA A 125 -28.88 14.68 -21.27
C ALA A 125 -27.35 14.56 -21.24
N GLY A 126 -26.68 14.93 -22.33
CA GLY A 126 -25.23 15.00 -22.39
C GLY A 126 -24.65 15.98 -21.36
N PHE A 127 -25.23 17.17 -21.26
CA PHE A 127 -24.79 18.19 -20.30
C PHE A 127 -24.94 17.73 -18.85
N TRP A 128 -26.07 17.10 -18.49
CA TRP A 128 -26.27 16.48 -17.18
C TRP A 128 -25.18 15.48 -16.83
N LEU A 129 -24.86 14.57 -17.76
CA LEU A 129 -23.86 13.54 -17.54
C LEU A 129 -22.45 14.12 -17.36
N VAL A 130 -22.10 15.13 -18.16
CA VAL A 130 -20.80 15.81 -18.07
C VAL A 130 -20.67 16.55 -16.75
N VAL A 131 -21.68 17.34 -16.37
CA VAL A 131 -21.66 18.08 -15.10
C VAL A 131 -21.57 17.13 -13.92
N PHE A 132 -22.37 16.06 -13.90
CA PHE A 132 -22.30 15.03 -12.86
C PHE A 132 -20.88 14.42 -12.76
N THR A 133 -20.28 14.11 -13.91
CA THR A 133 -18.94 13.52 -13.98
C THR A 133 -17.87 14.47 -13.44
N GLU A 134 -17.85 15.72 -13.87
CA GLU A 134 -16.80 16.69 -13.52
C GLU A 134 -16.95 17.29 -12.12
N THR A 135 -18.11 17.16 -11.49
CA THR A 135 -18.40 17.78 -10.18
C THR A 135 -18.58 16.75 -9.09
N VAL A 136 -19.59 15.88 -9.23
CA VAL A 136 -19.91 14.86 -8.24
C VAL A 136 -18.85 13.76 -8.26
N CYS A 137 -18.55 13.21 -9.44
CA CYS A 137 -17.59 12.11 -9.57
C CYS A 137 -16.17 12.56 -9.21
N ALA A 138 -15.76 13.72 -9.73
CA ALA A 138 -14.49 14.35 -9.33
C ALA A 138 -14.44 14.64 -7.83
N GLY A 139 -15.53 15.10 -7.22
CA GLY A 139 -15.65 15.32 -5.78
C GLY A 139 -15.44 14.04 -4.98
N LEU A 140 -16.03 12.92 -5.41
CA LEU A 140 -15.81 11.61 -4.79
C LEU A 140 -14.35 11.15 -4.91
N VAL A 141 -13.69 11.43 -6.04
CA VAL A 141 -12.24 11.15 -6.23
C VAL A 141 -11.39 11.98 -5.26
N VAL A 142 -11.68 13.28 -5.11
CA VAL A 142 -11.00 14.17 -4.15
C VAL A 142 -11.14 13.63 -2.72
N LEU A 143 -12.37 13.29 -2.32
CA LEU A 143 -12.67 12.72 -1.01
C LEU A 143 -12.02 11.33 -0.80
N GLY A 144 -11.67 10.64 -1.87
CA GLY A 144 -11.12 9.30 -1.78
C GLY A 144 -12.18 8.24 -1.49
N TRP A 145 -13.40 8.43 -2.00
CA TRP A 145 -14.52 7.54 -1.78
C TRP A 145 -14.84 6.77 -3.08
N PHE A 146 -14.82 5.44 -3.02
CA PHE A 146 -14.92 4.54 -4.18
C PHE A 146 -14.06 4.99 -5.38
N THR A 147 -12.80 5.38 -5.15
CA THR A 147 -12.02 6.12 -6.17
C THR A 147 -11.89 5.39 -7.50
N ARG A 148 -11.77 4.06 -7.49
CA ARG A 148 -11.68 3.27 -8.73
C ARG A 148 -12.94 3.39 -9.58
N VAL A 149 -14.11 3.29 -8.95
CA VAL A 149 -15.41 3.42 -9.64
C VAL A 149 -15.64 4.87 -10.05
N ALA A 150 -15.31 5.81 -9.16
CA ALA A 150 -15.45 7.24 -9.43
C ALA A 150 -14.49 7.77 -10.51
N CYS A 151 -13.40 7.08 -10.82
CA CYS A 151 -12.53 7.45 -11.95
C CYS A 151 -13.09 7.02 -13.31
N VAL A 152 -13.99 6.03 -13.38
CA VAL A 152 -14.49 5.51 -14.66
C VAL A 152 -15.24 6.58 -15.46
N PRO A 153 -16.22 7.32 -14.90
CA PRO A 153 -16.93 8.34 -15.69
C PRO A 153 -16.02 9.46 -16.21
N PRO A 154 -15.10 10.05 -15.41
CA PRO A 154 -14.14 11.03 -15.91
C PRO A 154 -13.24 10.50 -17.04
N ILE A 155 -12.78 9.25 -16.93
CA ILE A 155 -11.95 8.62 -17.97
C ILE A 155 -12.72 8.53 -19.29
N VAL A 156 -13.94 8.00 -19.25
CA VAL A 156 -14.79 7.87 -20.45
C VAL A 156 -15.07 9.25 -21.05
N PHE A 157 -15.39 10.24 -20.21
CA PHE A 157 -15.62 11.61 -20.66
C PHE A 157 -14.41 12.19 -21.41
N PHE A 158 -13.20 12.08 -20.85
CA PHE A 158 -12.01 12.63 -21.49
C PHE A 158 -11.58 11.87 -22.74
N VAL A 159 -11.82 10.56 -22.81
CA VAL A 159 -11.63 9.78 -24.04
C VAL A 159 -12.56 10.29 -25.14
N ILE A 160 -13.86 10.46 -24.85
CA ILE A 160 -14.82 11.01 -25.82
C ILE A 160 -14.44 12.45 -26.19
N ALA A 161 -14.04 13.27 -25.23
CA ALA A 161 -13.64 14.64 -25.49
C ALA A 161 -12.40 14.71 -26.41
N ALA A 162 -11.37 13.90 -26.18
CA ALA A 162 -10.14 13.90 -26.98
C ALA A 162 -10.36 13.31 -28.38
N PHE A 163 -11.00 12.15 -28.48
CA PHE A 163 -11.05 11.37 -29.72
C PHE A 163 -12.31 11.57 -30.55
N VAL A 164 -13.42 12.03 -29.95
CA VAL A 164 -14.69 12.25 -30.66
C VAL A 164 -14.96 13.73 -30.83
N HIS A 165 -14.97 14.51 -29.74
CA HIS A 165 -15.30 15.93 -29.82
C HIS A 165 -14.21 16.77 -30.53
N HIS A 166 -12.94 16.47 -30.26
CA HIS A 166 -11.79 17.11 -30.90
C HIS A 166 -11.20 16.27 -32.04
N ALA A 167 -11.98 15.32 -32.60
CA ALA A 167 -11.55 14.55 -33.76
C ALA A 167 -11.21 15.48 -34.94
N GLY A 168 -10.05 15.29 -35.57
CA GLY A 168 -9.62 16.09 -36.72
C GLY A 168 -9.19 17.53 -36.41
N ARG A 169 -9.19 17.96 -35.15
CA ARG A 169 -8.63 19.24 -34.70
C ARG A 169 -7.12 19.12 -34.43
N PRO A 170 -6.36 20.22 -34.45
CA PRO A 170 -4.94 20.20 -34.10
C PRO A 170 -4.72 19.63 -32.69
N PHE A 171 -3.57 18.99 -32.46
CA PHE A 171 -3.23 18.32 -31.20
C PHE A 171 -3.36 19.22 -29.97
N ARG A 172 -3.13 20.53 -30.14
CA ARG A 172 -3.29 21.54 -29.08
C ARG A 172 -4.67 21.52 -28.41
N ASP A 173 -5.72 21.20 -29.15
CA ASP A 173 -7.08 21.14 -28.60
C ASP A 173 -7.35 19.81 -27.85
N GLN A 174 -6.62 18.74 -28.21
CA GLN A 174 -6.72 17.42 -27.58
C GLN A 174 -5.82 17.31 -26.32
N GLU A 175 -4.74 18.09 -26.29
CA GLU A 175 -3.74 18.05 -25.22
C GLU A 175 -4.37 18.22 -23.83
N LEU A 176 -5.25 19.20 -23.65
CA LEU A 176 -5.89 19.45 -22.36
C LEU A 176 -6.73 18.25 -21.89
N ALA A 177 -7.48 17.61 -22.80
CA ALA A 177 -8.27 16.43 -22.47
C ALA A 177 -7.37 15.26 -22.06
N LEU A 178 -6.22 15.09 -22.72
CA LEU A 178 -5.24 14.06 -22.37
C LEU A 178 -4.54 14.34 -21.04
N VAL A 179 -4.20 15.60 -20.75
CA VAL A 179 -3.59 16.03 -19.48
C VAL A 179 -4.48 15.71 -18.29
N PHE A 180 -5.80 15.82 -18.43
CA PHE A 180 -6.72 15.33 -17.41
C PHE A 180 -6.91 13.82 -17.46
N LEU A 181 -6.92 13.17 -18.63
CA LEU A 181 -7.10 11.71 -18.72
C LEU A 181 -6.03 10.91 -17.94
N PHE A 182 -4.74 11.24 -18.11
CA PHE A 182 -3.65 10.44 -17.54
C PHE A 182 -3.65 10.35 -16.00
N PRO A 183 -3.83 11.45 -15.24
CA PRO A 183 -3.97 11.38 -13.79
C PRO A 183 -5.10 10.45 -13.31
N TYR A 184 -6.26 10.46 -13.98
CA TYR A 184 -7.36 9.55 -13.62
C TYR A 184 -7.04 8.09 -13.98
N LEU A 185 -6.34 7.83 -15.08
CA LEU A 185 -5.81 6.50 -15.38
C LEU A 185 -4.82 6.04 -14.30
N CYS A 186 -3.89 6.90 -13.91
CA CYS A 186 -2.97 6.62 -12.80
C CYS A 186 -3.73 6.29 -11.51
N LEU A 187 -4.77 7.05 -11.16
CA LEU A 187 -5.61 6.80 -9.98
C LEU A 187 -6.43 5.50 -10.09
N LEU A 188 -6.86 5.11 -11.29
CA LEU A 188 -7.53 3.84 -11.53
C LEU A 188 -6.62 2.65 -11.19
N PHE A 189 -5.36 2.69 -11.63
CA PHE A 189 -4.39 1.62 -11.40
C PHE A 189 -3.78 1.64 -9.99
N THR A 190 -3.41 2.82 -9.49
CA THR A 190 -2.76 2.97 -8.18
C THR A 190 -3.76 2.96 -7.01
N GLY A 191 -5.02 3.30 -7.26
CA GLY A 191 -6.08 3.38 -6.25
C GLY A 191 -6.05 4.64 -5.39
N ALA A 192 -6.84 4.64 -4.32
CA ALA A 192 -7.09 5.81 -3.48
C ALA A 192 -5.92 6.22 -2.56
N GLY A 193 -5.01 5.28 -2.25
CA GLY A 193 -3.96 5.47 -1.25
C GLY A 193 -4.47 5.50 0.20
N ARG A 194 -3.56 5.58 1.18
CA ARG A 194 -3.91 5.47 2.61
C ARG A 194 -4.73 6.65 3.17
N PHE A 195 -4.65 7.82 2.54
CA PHE A 195 -5.33 9.05 2.97
C PHE A 195 -6.72 9.19 2.36
N ALA A 196 -7.27 8.10 1.81
CA ALA A 196 -8.61 8.07 1.28
C ALA A 196 -9.63 7.81 2.40
N LEU A 197 -10.84 8.37 2.29
CA LEU A 197 -11.92 8.02 3.20
C LEU A 197 -12.29 6.53 3.10
N ASP A 198 -12.13 5.92 1.91
CA ASP A 198 -12.22 4.46 1.71
C ASP A 198 -11.30 3.67 2.65
N ALA A 199 -10.12 4.19 2.98
CA ALA A 199 -9.18 3.50 3.85
C ALA A 199 -9.66 3.41 5.32
N LYS A 200 -10.60 4.29 5.72
CA LYS A 200 -11.17 4.31 7.07
C LYS A 200 -12.51 3.58 7.16
N TRP A 201 -13.33 3.61 6.10
CA TRP A 201 -14.72 3.12 6.14
C TRP A 201 -15.01 1.96 5.18
N GLY A 202 -14.21 1.73 4.14
CA GLY A 202 -14.46 0.64 3.20
C GLY A 202 -14.06 -0.72 3.78
N PRO A 203 -14.84 -1.80 3.54
CA PRO A 203 -14.33 -3.15 3.77
C PRO A 203 -13.01 -3.28 2.99
N LYS A 204 -11.97 -3.85 3.62
CA LYS A 204 -10.67 -4.10 2.98
C LYS A 204 -10.88 -5.03 1.79
N LEU A 205 -11.25 -4.48 0.64
CA LEU A 205 -11.20 -5.18 -0.64
C LEU A 205 -9.73 -5.21 -1.06
N SER A 206 -8.98 -6.04 -0.33
CA SER A 206 -7.65 -6.48 -0.70
C SER A 206 -7.81 -7.29 -1.99
N PHE A 207 -7.74 -6.61 -3.13
CA PHE A 207 -7.44 -7.28 -4.38
C PHE A 207 -5.93 -7.59 -4.37
N SER A 208 -5.54 -8.53 -3.52
CA SER A 208 -4.25 -9.19 -3.57
C SER A 208 -4.27 -10.07 -4.81
N GLY A 209 -3.85 -9.49 -5.94
CA GLY A 209 -3.42 -10.28 -7.09
C GLY A 209 -2.30 -11.19 -6.62
N LYS A 210 -2.55 -12.50 -6.71
CA LYS A 210 -1.51 -13.52 -6.70
C LYS A 210 -0.73 -13.46 -8.00
#